data_AF-A0A2H0A866-F1
#
_entry.id   AF-A0A2H0A866-F1
#
_cell.length_a   1.000
_cell.length_b   1.000
_cell.length_c   1.000
_cell.angle_alpha   90.00
_cell.angle_beta   90.00
_cell.angle_gamma   90.00
#
_symmetry.space_group_name_H-M   'P 1'
#
loop_
_entity.id
_entity.type
_entity.pdbx_description
1 polymer ?
#
loop_
_entity_poly.entity_id
_entity_poly.type
_entity_poly.pdbx_seq_one_letter_code
_entity_poly.pdbx_strand_id
1 'polypeptide(L)' 'LMSTGLTFGSISALFGLSHNIIDTAQYSFLIATVVGSAVIPTLIANAFFLPRHLLKRRPPETPEE' A
#
# COMPACT_ATOMS: atom_id res chain seq x y z
N LEU A 1 -5.79 -4.11 -14.64
CA LEU A 1 -6.30 -4.24 -13.26
C LEU A 1 -6.18 -2.90 -12.57
N MET A 2 -7.30 -2.24 -12.28
CA MET A 2 -7.29 -1.11 -11.35
C MET A 2 -7.68 -1.63 -9.97
N SER A 3 -7.11 -1.04 -8.92
CA SER A 3 -7.34 -1.45 -7.53
C SER A 3 -8.78 -1.13 -7.12
N THR A 4 -9.72 -1.98 -7.51
CA THR A 4 -11.17 -1.79 -7.29
C THR A 4 -11.48 -1.61 -5.81
N GLY A 5 -10.81 -2.35 -4.93
CA GLY A 5 -10.92 -2.20 -3.48
C GLY A 5 -10.41 -0.86 -2.95
N LEU A 6 -9.27 -0.36 -3.47
CA LEU A 6 -8.73 0.93 -3.04
C LEU A 6 -9.59 2.09 -3.53
N THR A 7 -10.02 2.06 -4.79
CA THR A 7 -10.86 3.12 -5.37
C THR A 7 -12.25 3.12 -4.75
N PHE A 8 -12.96 1.98 -4.76
CA PHE A 8 -14.32 1.89 -4.21
C PHE A 8 -14.33 2.15 -2.70
N GLY A 9 -13.37 1.59 -1.96
CA GLY A 9 -13.26 1.77 -0.51
C GLY A 9 -12.96 3.23 -0.12
N SER A 10 -12.13 3.93 -0.89
CA SER A 10 -11.85 5.34 -0.63
C SER A 10 -13.04 6.24 -0.98
N ILE A 11 -13.75 5.95 -2.08
CA ILE A 11 -14.94 6.70 -2.49
C ILE A 11 -16.08 6.50 -1.48
N SER A 12 -16.32 5.27 -0.99
CA SER A 12 -17.36 5.02 -0.01
C SER A 12 -17.07 5.65 1.36
N ALA A 13 -15.81 5.68 1.80
CA ALA A 13 -15.41 6.39 3.01
C ALA A 13 -15.59 7.92 2.87
N LEU A 14 -15.20 8.50 1.74
CA LEU A 14 -15.39 9.92 1.47
C LEU A 14 -16.88 10.29 1.37
N PHE A 15 -17.68 9.43 0.75
CA PHE A 15 -19.14 9.57 0.69
C PHE A 15 -19.73 9.58 2.11
N GLY A 16 -19.36 8.61 2.95
CA GLY A 16 -19.81 8.55 4.33
C GLY A 16 -19.46 9.81 5.13
N LEU A 17 -18.25 10.34 4.96
CA LEU A 17 -17.80 11.55 5.64
C LEU A 17 -18.58 12.78 5.15
N SER A 18 -18.77 12.91 3.83
CA SER A 18 -19.46 14.05 3.21
C SER A 18 -20.95 14.11 3.57
N HIS A 19 -21.57 12.95 3.79
CA HIS A 19 -22.97 12.84 4.20
C HIS A 19 -23.16 12.75 5.72
N ASN A 20 -22.11 12.99 6.53
CA ASN A 20 -22.15 12.89 8.00
C ASN A 20 -22.64 11.53 8.53
N ILE A 21 -22.41 10.45 7.77
CA ILE A 21 -22.68 9.06 8.19
C ILE A 21 -21.56 8.57 9.12
N ILE A 22 -20.33 9.04 8.87
CA ILE A 22 -19.14 8.75 9.68
C ILE A 22 -18.41 10.04 10.04
N ASP A 23 -17.62 9.99 11.10
CA ASP A 23 -16.73 11.09 11.50
C ASP A 23 -15.32 10.98 10.86
N THR A 24 -14.50 12.00 11.06
CA THR A 24 -13.13 12.07 10.55
C THR A 24 -12.23 10.94 11.10
N ALA A 25 -12.46 10.50 12.33
CA ALA A 25 -11.67 9.43 12.93
C ALA A 25 -11.98 8.10 12.24
N GLN A 26 -13.27 7.78 12.06
CA GLN A 26 -13.77 6.63 11.32
C GLN A 26 -13.28 6.65 9.86
N TYR A 27 -13.33 7.81 9.20
CA TYR A 27 -12.75 7.98 7.86
C TYR A 27 -11.27 7.59 7.84
N SER A 28 -10.48 8.06 8.80
CA SER A 28 -9.05 7.72 8.88
C SER A 28 -8.82 6.22 9.08
N PHE A 29 -9.62 5.56 9.92
CA PHE A 29 -9.53 4.10 10.11
C PHE A 29 -9.87 3.33 8.84
N LEU A 30 -10.93 3.74 8.13
CA LEU A 30 -11.35 3.10 6.87
C LEU A 30 -10.26 3.22 5.80
N ILE A 31 -9.72 4.42 5.60
CA ILE A 31 -8.64 4.65 4.63
C ILE A 31 -7.39 3.86 5.00
N ALA A 32 -6.97 3.90 6.27
CA ALA A 32 -5.80 3.15 6.75
C ALA A 32 -5.96 1.64 6.51
N THR A 33 -7.16 1.10 6.76
CA THR A 33 -7.45 -0.32 6.56
C THR A 33 -7.40 -0.71 5.08
N VAL A 34 -8.02 0.06 4.21
CA VAL A 34 -8.05 -0.22 2.76
C VAL A 34 -6.64 -0.16 2.16
N VAL A 35 -5.88 0.89 2.46
CA VAL A 35 -4.47 1.00 2.02
C VAL A 35 -3.63 -0.12 2.60
N GLY A 36 -3.77 -0.40 3.90
CA GLY A 36 -3.06 -1.47 4.59
C GLY A 36 -3.32 -2.83 3.96
N SER A 37 -4.56 -3.12 3.57
CA SER A 37 -4.93 -4.38 2.90
C SER A 37 -4.26 -4.59 1.55
N ALA A 38 -3.88 -3.50 0.85
CA ALA A 38 -3.15 -3.60 -0.41
C ALA A 38 -1.64 -3.73 -0.17
N VAL A 39 -1.11 -2.99 0.81
CA VAL A 39 0.34 -2.92 1.08
C VAL A 39 0.86 -4.15 1.83
N ILE A 40 0.15 -4.60 2.88
CA ILE A 40 0.61 -5.69 3.76
C ILE A 40 0.83 -6.99 2.97
N PRO A 41 -0.11 -7.47 2.14
CA PRO A 41 0.09 -8.70 1.37
C PRO A 41 1.24 -8.58 0.37
N THR A 42 1.44 -7.40 -0.23
CA THR A 42 2.56 -7.16 -1.15
C THR A 42 3.90 -7.23 -0.43
N LEU A 43 4.01 -6.64 0.77
CA LEU A 43 5.23 -6.70 1.58
C LEU A 43 5.55 -8.14 2.00
N ILE A 44 4.54 -8.89 2.44
CA ILE A 44 4.69 -10.30 2.78
C ILE A 44 5.13 -11.10 1.54
N ALA A 45 4.44 -10.95 0.42
CA ALA A 45 4.79 -11.64 -0.82
C ALA A 45 6.22 -11.32 -1.27
N ASN A 46 6.64 -10.06 -1.19
CA ASN A 46 8.00 -9.66 -1.51
C ASN A 46 9.01 -10.34 -0.56
N ALA A 47 8.78 -10.32 0.75
CA ALA A 47 9.72 -10.93 1.70
C ALA A 47 9.93 -12.44 1.49
N PHE A 48 8.87 -13.18 1.16
CA PHE A 48 8.92 -14.64 0.97
C PHE A 48 9.29 -15.08 -0.45
N PHE A 49 8.84 -14.36 -1.47
CA PHE A 49 8.98 -14.77 -2.87
C PHE A 49 9.99 -13.95 -3.67
N LEU A 50 10.68 -12.97 -3.08
CA LEU A 50 11.72 -12.22 -3.79
C LEU A 50 12.91 -13.14 -4.09
N PRO A 51 13.18 -13.47 -5.37
CA PRO A 51 14.29 -14.32 -5.73
C PRO A 51 15.60 -13.59 -5.46
N ARG A 52 16.27 -13.95 -4.35
CA ARG A 52 17.55 -13.36 -3.95
C ARG A 52 18.65 -13.52 -5.01
N HIS A 53 18.49 -14.44 -5.96
CA HIS A 53 19.42 -14.66 -7.05
C HIS A 53 19.30 -13.66 -8.22
N LEU A 54 18.25 -12.81 -8.27
CA LEU A 54 18.10 -11.72 -9.24
C LEU A 54 18.48 -10.35 -8.67
N LEU A 55 18.79 -10.27 -7.37
CA LEU A 55 19.33 -9.06 -6.77
C LEU A 55 20.77 -8.88 -7.28
N LYS A 56 20.92 -8.04 -8.32
CA LYS A 56 22.21 -7.67 -8.89
C LYS A 56 23.09 -7.19 -7.74
N ARG A 57 24.18 -7.92 -7.48
CA ARG A 57 25.22 -7.53 -6.54
C ARG A 57 25.64 -6.12 -6.94
N ARG A 58 25.51 -5.16 -6.01
CA ARG A 58 25.99 -3.78 -6.20
C ARG A 58 27.42 -3.90 -6.75
N PRO A 59 27.74 -3.35 -7.94
CA PRO A 59 29.12 -3.32 -8.39
C PRO A 59 29.93 -2.61 -7.28
N PRO A 60 31.16 -3.06 -6.99
CA PRO A 60 31.99 -2.36 -6.03
C PRO A 60 32.08 -0.89 -6.47
N GLU A 61 31.70 0.03 -5.58
CA GLU A 61 32.00 1.45 -5.76
C GLU A 61 33.52 1.53 -5.93
N THR A 62 33.95 1.85 -7.15
CA THR A 62 35.36 2.09 -7.44
C THR A 62 35.67 3.42 -6.77
N PRO A 63 36.62 3.49 -5.81
CA PRO A 63 37.02 4.77 -5.26
C PRO A 63 37.49 5.65 -6.41
N GLU A 64 36.88 6.82 -6.58
CA GLU A 64 37.38 7.84 -7.49
C GLU A 64 38.73 8.32 -6.92
N GLU A 65 39.81 8.01 -7.66
CA GLU A 65 41.17 8.49 -7.44
C GLU A 65 41.42 9.81 -8.17
#